data_AF-A0A7W7JZM9-F1
#
_entry.id   AF-A0A7W7JZM9-F1
#
_cell.length_a   1.000
_cell.length_b   1.000
_cell.length_c   1.000
_cell.angle_alpha   90.00
_cell.angle_beta   90.00
_cell.angle_gamma   90.00
#
_symmetry.space_group_name_H-M   'P 1'
#
loop_
_entity.id
_entity.type
_entity.pdbx_description
1 polymer ?
#
loop_
_entity_poly.entity_id
_entity_poly.type
_entity_poly.pdbx_seq_one_letter_code
_entity_poly.pdbx_strand_id
1 'polypeptide(L)' 'MAASPGPIAAAILLPPLGTYLARGAGRDFWITCGLTALGFLPGVAFALWSVLRDSEVRSAEPATA' A
#
# COMPACT_ATOMS: atom_id res chain seq x y z
N MET A 1 -4.29 -11.69 -32.76
CA MET A 1 -4.22 -10.43 -31.98
C MET A 1 -3.36 -10.69 -30.76
N ALA A 2 -2.10 -10.26 -30.80
CA ALA A 2 -1.13 -10.50 -29.74
C ALA A 2 -1.54 -9.72 -28.49
N ALA A 3 -1.93 -10.42 -27.42
CA ALA A 3 -2.10 -9.83 -26.11
C ALA A 3 -0.71 -9.40 -25.62
N SER A 4 -0.40 -8.11 -25.74
CA SER A 4 0.84 -7.55 -25.22
C SER A 4 0.87 -7.73 -23.69
N PRO A 5 1.96 -8.27 -23.10
CA PRO A 5 2.05 -8.58 -21.67
C PRO A 5 2.26 -7.33 -20.77
N GLY A 6 2.42 -6.15 -21.36
CA GLY A 6 2.63 -4.88 -20.64
C GLY A 6 1.57 -4.45 -19.61
N PRO A 7 0.25 -4.65 -19.83
CA PRO A 7 -0.77 -4.20 -18.88
C PRO A 7 -0.88 -5.07 -17.62
N ILE A 8 -0.36 -6.31 -17.66
CA ILE A 8 -0.36 -7.21 -16.49
C ILE A 8 0.65 -6.72 -15.45
N ALA A 9 1.83 -6.26 -15.89
CA ALA A 9 2.86 -5.73 -14.99
C ALA A 9 2.41 -4.44 -14.28
N ALA A 10 1.72 -3.55 -14.99
CA ALA A 10 1.17 -2.32 -14.41
C ALA A 10 0.05 -2.59 -13.39
N ALA A 11 -0.75 -3.64 -13.61
CA ALA A 11 -1.82 -4.05 -12.70
C ALA A 11 -1.31 -4.65 -11.37
N ILE A 12 -0.09 -5.19 -11.35
CA ILE A 12 0.52 -5.78 -10.14
C ILE A 12 1.13 -4.70 -9.24
N LEU A 13 1.78 -3.69 -9.82
CA LEU A 13 2.43 -2.62 -9.04
C LEU A 13 1.44 -1.53 -8.59
N LEU A 14 0.37 -1.28 -9.36
CA LEU A 14 -0.68 -0.33 -9.00
C LEU A 14 -2.04 -0.90 -9.46
N PRO A 15 -2.71 -1.74 -8.62
CA PRO A 15 -4.01 -2.33 -8.92
C PRO A 15 -5.05 -1.36 -9.50
N PRO A 16 -5.20 -0.12 -8.97
CA PRO A 16 -6.16 0.84 -9.52
C PRO A 16 -5.77 1.37 -10.92
N LEU A 17 -4.49 1.40 -11.28
CA LEU A 17 -4.07 1.84 -12.61
C LEU A 17 -4.38 0.78 -13.67
N GLY A 18 -4.18 -0.50 -13.32
CA GLY A 18 -4.54 -1.63 -14.18
C GLY A 18 -6.04 -1.70 -14.45
N THR A 19 -6.88 -1.50 -13.42
CA THR A 19 -8.35 -1.48 -13.59
C THR A 19 -8.83 -0.23 -14.31
N TYR A 20 -8.21 0.94 -14.06
CA TYR A 20 -8.50 2.17 -14.80
C TYR A 20 -8.21 2.03 -16.31
N LEU A 21 -7.06 1.46 -16.69
CA LEU A 21 -6.69 1.26 -18.09
C LEU A 21 -7.52 0.16 -18.78
N ALA A 22 -7.94 -0.88 -18.04
CA ALA A 22 -8.71 -1.98 -18.60
C ALA A 22 -10.22 -1.72 -18.68
N ARG A 23 -10.79 -0.96 -17.73
CA ARG A 23 -12.25 -0.79 -17.56
C ARG A 23 -12.71 0.66 -17.39
N GLY A 24 -11.79 1.63 -17.35
CA GLY A 24 -12.10 3.06 -17.11
C GLY A 24 -12.34 3.41 -15.64
N ALA A 25 -12.79 4.65 -15.37
CA ALA A 25 -13.15 5.15 -14.03
C ALA A 25 -14.50 4.62 -13.51
N GLY A 26 -14.78 3.34 -13.77
CA GLY A 26 -16.02 2.68 -13.38
C GLY A 26 -16.06 2.25 -11.91
N ARG A 27 -17.11 1.52 -11.55
CA ARG A 27 -17.30 0.95 -10.20
C ARG A 27 -16.14 0.03 -9.79
N ASP A 28 -15.60 -0.74 -10.72
CA ASP A 28 -14.43 -1.61 -10.49
C ASP A 28 -13.20 -0.84 -10.01
N PHE A 29 -12.91 0.35 -10.58
CA PHE A 29 -11.80 1.21 -10.18
C PHE A 29 -11.95 1.67 -8.73
N TRP A 30 -13.14 2.17 -8.37
CA TRP A 30 -13.43 2.61 -7.00
C TRP A 30 -13.34 1.46 -5.98
N ILE A 31 -13.78 0.26 -6.35
CA ILE A 31 -13.64 -0.93 -5.50
C ILE A 31 -12.15 -1.27 -5.30
N THR A 32 -11.34 -1.29 -6.37
CA THR A 32 -9.90 -1.58 -6.25
C THR A 32 -9.13 -0.50 -5.48
N CYS A 33 -9.48 0.78 -5.67
CA CYS A 33 -8.97 1.89 -4.88
C CYS A 33 -9.32 1.76 -3.40
N GLY A 34 -10.59 1.45 -3.10
CA GLY A 34 -11.07 1.24 -1.74
C GLY A 34 -10.35 0.07 -1.05
N LEU A 35 -10.25 -1.09 -1.70
CA LEU A 35 -9.51 -2.24 -1.14
C LEU A 35 -8.02 -1.94 -0.91
N THR A 36 -7.39 -1.21 -1.85
CA THR A 36 -5.99 -0.81 -1.71
C THR A 36 -5.80 0.12 -0.50
N ALA A 37 -6.67 1.12 -0.34
CA ALA A 37 -6.66 2.01 0.81
C ALA A 37 -6.93 1.24 2.12
N LEU A 38 -7.89 0.32 2.12
CA LEU A 38 -8.28 -0.45 3.30
C LEU A 38 -7.17 -1.39 3.79
N GLY A 39 -6.34 -1.93 2.89
CA GLY A 39 -5.17 -2.74 3.27
C GLY A 39 -3.92 -1.90 3.58
N PHE A 40 -3.78 -0.74 2.95
CA PHE A 40 -2.62 0.14 3.11
C PHE A 40 -2.66 0.95 4.41
N LEU A 41 -3.80 1.56 4.74
CA LEU A 41 -3.99 2.34 5.97
C LEU A 41 -3.64 1.56 7.26
N PRO A 42 -4.14 0.33 7.49
CA PRO A 42 -3.78 -0.43 8.68
C PRO A 42 -2.30 -0.84 8.68
N GLY A 43 -1.72 -1.14 7.51
CA GLY A 43 -0.29 -1.44 7.40
C GLY A 43 0.61 -0.26 7.79
N VAL A 44 0.29 0.94 7.30
CA VAL A 44 1.00 2.17 7.66
C VAL A 44 0.81 2.53 9.13
N ALA A 45 -0.42 2.42 9.65
CA ALA A 45 -0.70 2.68 11.06
C ALA A 45 0.07 1.72 11.98
N PHE A 46 0.13 0.43 11.62
CA PHE A 46 0.89 -0.58 12.35
C PHE A 46 2.39 -0.30 12.33
N ALA A 47 2.94 0.07 11.17
CA ALA A 47 4.35 0.43 11.04
C ALA A 47 4.71 1.66 11.89
N LEU A 48 3.89 2.73 11.84
CA LEU A 48 4.08 3.93 12.66
C LEU A 48 4.00 3.61 14.15
N TRP A 49 3.02 2.83 14.57
CA TRP A 49 2.88 2.42 15.97
C TRP A 49 4.09 1.63 16.47
N SER A 50 4.62 0.71 15.64
CA SER A 50 5.81 -0.06 15.98
C SER A 50 7.03 0.86 16.15
N VAL A 51 7.30 1.74 15.18
CA VAL A 51 8.47 2.63 15.21
C VAL A 51 8.41 3.63 16.38
N LEU A 52 7.24 4.19 16.65
CA LEU A 52 7.05 5.13 17.77
C LEU A 52 7.27 4.44 19.11
N ARG A 53 6.80 3.19 19.26
CA ARG A 53 7.00 2.42 20.50
C ARG A 53 8.47 2.06 20.74
N ASP A 54 9.21 1.67 19.70
CA ASP A 54 10.65 1.37 19.81
C ASP A 54 11.50 2.59 20.23
N SER A 55 11.08 3.80 19.83
CA SER A 55 11.81 5.04 20.11
C SER A 55 11.77 5.45 21.60
N GLU A 56 10.71 5.10 22.31
CA GLU A 56 10.55 5.40 23.74
C GLU A 56 11.43 4.50 24.62
N VAL A 57 11.56 3.22 24.24
CA VAL A 57 12.39 2.23 24.96
C VAL A 57 13.88 2.61 24.91
N ARG A 58 14.36 3.16 23.79
CA ARG A 58 15.78 3.54 23.63
C ARG A 58 16.15 4.86 24.30
N SER A 59 15.16 5.68 24.65
CA SER A 59 15.35 6.94 25.39
C SER A 59 15.45 6.71 26.91
N ALA A 60 15.06 5.51 27.37
CA ALA A 60 15.09 5.10 28.77
C ALA A 60 16.30 4.22 29.13
N GLU A 61 17.29 4.04 28.24
CA GLU A 61 18.62 3.56 28.62
C GLU A 61 19.41 4.76 29.15
N PRO A 62 19.46 5.00 30.47
CA PRO A 62 20.33 6.01 31.03
C PRO A 62 21.76 5.64 30.67
N ALA A 63 22.54 6.64 30.30
CA ALA A 63 23.97 6.56 30.06
C ALA A 63 24.73 6.09 31.32
N THR A 64 24.66 4.80 31.64
CA THR A 64 25.55 4.12 32.57
C THR A 64 26.68 3.49 31.76
N ALA A 65 27.61 4.35 31.34
CA ALA A 65 28.99 4.01 31.05
C ALA A 65 29.86 4.39 32.26
#